data_AF-A0A7C6DSJ7-F1
#
_entry.id   AF-A0A7C6DSJ7-F1
#
_cell.length_a   1.000
_cell.length_b   1.000
_cell.length_c   1.000
_cell.angle_alpha   90.00
_cell.angle_beta   90.00
_cell.angle_gamma   90.00
#
_symmetry.space_group_name_H-M   'P 1'
#
loop_
_entity.id
_entity.type
_entity.pdbx_description
1 polymer ?
#
loop_
_entity_poly.entity_id
_entity_poly.type
_entity_poly.pdbx_seq_one_letter_code
_entity_poly.pdbx_strand_id
1 'polypeptide(L)' 'MIQTIQVYNILGQLVHETNIIIPEKFELKIPSTASGVYLVLVKTNKNLYHNKITLTK' A
#
# COMPACT_ATOMS: atom_id res chain seq x y z
N MET A 1 2.52 14.36 -10.94
CA MET A 1 2.61 14.39 -9.46
C MET A 1 3.09 13.01 -9.01
N ILE A 2 4.02 12.93 -8.07
CA ILE A 2 4.46 11.64 -7.52
C ILE A 2 3.55 11.30 -6.34
N GLN A 3 3.19 10.03 -6.21
CA GLN A 3 2.48 9.47 -5.06
C GLN A 3 3.32 8.34 -4.47
N THR A 4 3.33 8.23 -3.15
CA THR A 4 4.00 7.15 -2.43
C THR A 4 2.96 6.19 -1.88
N ILE A 5 3.09 4.92 -2.21
CA ILE A 5 2.26 3.85 -1.66
C ILE A 5 3.09 3.08 -0.64
N GLN A 6 2.55 2.92 0.57
CA GLN A 6 3.17 2.14 1.63
C GLN A 6 2.20 1.07 2.11
N VAL A 7 2.70 -0.13 2.38
CA VAL A 7 1.92 -1.24 2.92
C VAL A 7 2.51 -1.67 4.24
N TYR A 8 1.67 -1.77 5.26
CA TYR A 8 2.04 -2.23 6.60
C TYR A 8 1.28 -3.50 6.94
N ASN A 9 1.92 -4.42 7.66
CA ASN A 9 1.22 -5.58 8.24
C ASN A 9 0.51 -5.18 9.55
N ILE A 10 -0.22 -6.12 10.16
CA ILE A 10 -0.96 -5.88 11.41
C ILE A 10 -0.07 -5.51 12.61
N LEU A 11 1.22 -5.82 12.56
CA LEU A 11 2.20 -5.45 13.58
C LEU A 11 2.74 -4.03 13.38
N GLY A 12 2.28 -3.31 12.34
CA GLY A 12 2.76 -1.98 11.99
C GLY A 12 4.10 -1.96 11.25
N GLN A 13 4.58 -3.11 10.76
CA GLN A 13 5.84 -3.19 10.02
C GLN A 13 5.61 -2.85 8.54
N LEU A 14 6.45 -2.00 7.97
CA LEU A 14 6.44 -1.69 6.54
C LEU A 14 6.89 -2.92 5.75
N VAL A 15 6.02 -3.44 4.89
CA VAL A 15 6.30 -4.62 4.04
C VAL A 15 6.56 -4.26 2.59
N HIS A 16 6.08 -3.10 2.13
CA HIS A 16 6.29 -2.63 0.77
C HIS A 16 6.17 -1.11 0.69
N GLU A 17 7.02 -0.49 -0.12
CA GLU A 17 6.94 0.93 -0.47
C GLU A 17 7.25 1.10 -1.97
N THR A 18 6.48 1.94 -2.65
CA THR A 18 6.73 2.30 -4.04
C THR A 18 6.29 3.73 -4.33
N ASN A 19 6.95 4.35 -5.30
CA ASN A 19 6.59 5.67 -5.81
C ASN A 19 6.04 5.54 -7.23
N ILE A 20 4.89 6.16 -7.47
CA ILE A 20 4.20 6.12 -8.76
C ILE A 20 3.94 7.53 -9.27
N ILE A 21 3.96 7.69 -10.59
CA ILE A 21 3.55 8.94 -11.26
C ILE A 21 2.10 8.74 -11.70
N ILE A 22 1.17 9.60 -11.23
CA ILE A 22 -0.30 9.46 -11.34
C ILE A 22 -0.72 8.60 -12.55
N PRO A 23 -0.92 7.29 -12.38
CA PRO A 23 -1.55 6.48 -13.40
C PRO A 23 -3.07 6.50 -13.18
N GLU A 24 -3.86 6.37 -14.25
CA GLU A 24 -5.33 6.20 -14.13
C GLU A 24 -5.70 4.92 -13.36
N LYS A 25 -4.82 3.90 -13.41
CA LYS A 25 -4.92 2.66 -12.66
C LYS A 25 -3.52 2.16 -12.30
N PHE A 26 -3.34 1.74 -11.05
CA PHE A 26 -2.11 1.10 -10.59
C PHE A 26 -2.42 -0.27 -9.96
N GLU A 27 -1.70 -1.30 -10.40
CA GLU A 27 -1.77 -2.61 -9.78
C GLU A 27 -0.59 -2.79 -8.82
N LEU A 28 -0.91 -2.84 -7.52
CA LEU A 28 0.08 -3.07 -6.47
C LEU A 28 0.34 -4.57 -6.31
N LYS A 29 1.55 -5.00 -6.66
CA LYS A 29 2.01 -6.38 -6.41
C LYS A 29 2.77 -6.42 -5.09
N ILE A 30 2.14 -6.99 -4.06
CA ILE A 30 2.77 -7.21 -2.76
C ILE A 30 3.44 -8.59 -2.81
N PRO A 31 4.78 -8.69 -2.61
CA PRO A 31 5.48 -9.97 -2.66
C PRO A 31 4.94 -10.93 -1.58
N SER A 32 4.80 -12.22 -1.93
CA SER A 32 4.23 -13.34 -1.14
C SER A 32 4.08 -13.05 0.36
N THR A 33 3.04 -12.31 0.70
CA THR A 33 2.72 -11.94 2.07
C THR A 33 2.02 -13.11 2.75
N ALA A 34 2.29 -13.32 4.03
CA ALA A 34 1.51 -14.24 4.85
C ALA A 34 0.02 -13.83 4.82
N SER A 35 -0.90 -14.79 4.99
CA SER A 35 -2.30 -14.47 5.21
C SER A 35 -2.44 -13.53 6.41
N GLY A 36 -3.24 -12.48 6.29
CA GLY A 36 -3.37 -11.50 7.36
C GLY A 36 -3.98 -10.18 6.92
N VAL A 37 -4.01 -9.26 7.87
CA VAL A 37 -4.53 -7.90 7.69
C VAL A 37 -3.39 -6.95 7.35
N TYR A 38 -3.61 -6.12 6.36
CA TYR A 38 -2.66 -5.12 5.89
C TYR A 38 -3.31 -3.73 5.80
N LEU A 39 -2.52 -2.71 6.09
CA LEU A 39 -2.86 -1.32 5.91
C LEU A 39 -2.11 -0.77 4.69
N VAL A 40 -2.85 -0.32 3.69
CA VAL A 40 -2.31 0.37 2.51
C VAL A 40 -2.51 1.86 2.71
N LEU A 41 -1.42 2.63 2.62
CA LEU A 41 -1.42 4.08 2.65
C LEU A 41 -1.01 4.63 1.28
N VAL A 42 -1.75 5.61 0.78
CA VAL A 42 -1.40 6.37 -0.43
C VAL A 42 -1.18 7.83 -0.04
N LYS A 43 0.07 8.25 -0.09
CA LYS A 43 0.51 9.62 0.19
C LYS A 43 0.62 10.40 -1.10
N THR A 44 -0.11 11.49 -1.17
CA THR A 44 0.03 12.51 -2.21
C THR A 44 0.61 13.78 -1.58
N ASN A 45 0.99 14.77 -2.39
CA ASN A 45 1.50 16.04 -1.88
C ASN A 45 0.51 16.79 -0.97
N LYS A 46 -0.79 16.45 -1.01
CA LYS A 46 -1.86 17.19 -0.30
C LYS A 46 -2.66 16.31 0.67
N ASN A 47 -2.83 15.03 0.34
CA ASN A 47 -3.74 14.12 1.03
C ASN A 47 -3.07 12.80 1.37
N LEU A 48 -3.55 12.19 2.45
CA LEU A 48 -3.26 10.81 2.82
C LEU A 48 -4.54 10.00 2.69
N TYR A 49 -4.51 8.96 1.86
CA TYR A 49 -5.59 7.98 1.75
C TYR A 49 -5.15 6.68 2.40
N HIS A 50 -6.10 5.92 2.94
CA HIS A 50 -5.82 4.64 3.56
C HIS A 50 -6.88 3.60 3.26
N ASN A 51 -6.48 2.34 3.20
CA ASN A 51 -7.38 1.20 3.06
C ASN A 51 -6.84 0.01 3.87
N LYS A 52 -7.74 -0.74 4.50
CA LYS A 52 -7.42 -1.97 5.22
C LYS A 52 -7.88 -3.15 4.38
N ILE A 53 -6.96 -4.05 4.05
CA ILE A 53 -7.24 -5.25 3.26
C ILE A 53 -6.91 -6.51 4.08
N THR A 54 -7.71 -7.55 3.90
CA THR A 54 -7.41 -8.88 4.42
C THR A 54 -6.98 -9.76 3.24
N LEU A 55 -5.77 -10.31 3.31
CA LEU A 55 -5.26 -11.26 2.33
C LEU A 55 -5.39 -12.67 2.91
N THR A 56 -6.06 -13.55 2.17
CA THR A 56 -6.14 -14.99 2.45
C THR A 56 -5.45 -15.72 1.31
N LYS A 57 -4.46 -16.56 1.63
CA LYS A 57 -3.92 -17.54 0.67
C LYS A 57 -4.93 -18.62 0.35
#